data_AF-A0A7S0RTT0-F1
#
_entry.id   AF-A0A7S0RTT0-F1
#
_cell.length_a   1.000
_cell.length_b   1.000
_cell.length_c   1.000
_cell.angle_alpha   90.00
_cell.angle_beta   90.00
_cell.angle_gamma   90.00
#
_symmetry.space_group_name_H-M   'P 1'
#
loop_
_entity.id
_entity.type
_entity.pdbx_description
1 polymer ?
#
loop_
_entity_poly.entity_id
_entity_poly.type
_entity_poly.pdbx_seq_one_letter_code
_entity_poly.pdbx_strand_id
1 'polypeptide(L)'
;SEAARKPHSSPPPDPAIADLFNSPMPKGLRDYQRQAIANILIAYKRGTSRQLICLPTGAGKTFTFSSLSHILGWKTLIVVNRTELLYQTTRTLSRVYQVPESDIGLLQGDRGEEQCLKSVVVTTIQTAAKRLDMLARQSWELLIVDEAHHSTSDSYVQLVDMLGFRPPEAAAAAAASGTHTGAASASSVNEASSSQPSGSDGVLGALASQGVAGLGLAAWGGGE
;
A
#
# COMPACT_ATOMS: atom_id res chain seq x y z
N SER A 1 16.25 41.16 6.72
CA SER A 1 14.85 41.22 7.15
C SER A 1 14.22 39.87 6.84
N GLU A 2 14.34 38.95 7.79
CA GLU A 2 13.99 37.53 7.66
C GLU A 2 12.50 37.37 7.96
N ALA A 3 11.69 37.15 6.92
CA ALA A 3 10.27 36.95 7.07
C ALA A 3 10.02 35.55 7.66
N ALA A 4 9.60 35.52 8.92
CA ALA A 4 9.14 34.33 9.62
C ALA A 4 8.01 33.64 8.81
N ARG A 5 8.33 32.50 8.17
CA ARG A 5 7.32 31.60 7.61
C ARG A 5 6.47 31.07 8.76
N LYS A 6 5.20 31.46 8.81
CA LYS A 6 4.22 30.89 9.74
C LYS A 6 4.19 29.36 9.56
N PRO A 7 4.20 28.55 10.63
CA PRO A 7 4.00 27.12 10.50
C PRO A 7 2.60 26.89 9.90
N HIS A 8 2.52 26.16 8.79
CA HIS A 8 1.24 25.70 8.25
C HIS A 8 0.57 24.83 9.31
N SER A 9 -0.46 25.36 9.96
CA SER A 9 -1.29 24.58 10.88
C SER A 9 -2.10 23.59 10.05
N SER A 10 -1.75 22.31 10.15
CA SER A 10 -2.51 21.22 9.54
C SER A 10 -3.94 21.21 10.10
N PRO A 11 -4.97 20.98 9.27
CA PRO A 11 -6.32 20.80 9.76
C PRO A 11 -6.39 19.60 10.72
N PRO A 12 -7.27 19.63 11.73
CA PRO A 12 -7.41 18.53 12.67
C PRO A 12 -7.84 17.24 11.94
N PRO A 13 -7.41 16.06 12.41
CA PRO A 13 -7.74 14.79 11.78
C PRO A 13 -9.25 14.50 11.87
N ASP A 14 -9.75 13.75 10.88
CA ASP A 14 -11.15 13.29 10.82
C ASP A 14 -11.47 12.44 12.08
N PRO A 15 -12.59 12.71 12.80
CA PRO A 15 -13.02 11.93 13.96
C PRO A 15 -13.08 10.41 13.72
N ALA A 16 -13.36 9.96 12.49
CA ALA A 16 -13.46 8.54 12.12
C ALA A 16 -12.14 7.74 12.19
N ILE A 17 -11.02 8.45 12.41
CA ILE A 17 -9.67 7.86 12.53
C ILE A 17 -8.93 8.34 13.78
N ALA A 18 -9.59 9.07 14.69
CA ALA A 18 -8.99 9.50 15.94
C ALA A 18 -8.35 8.32 16.72
N ASP A 19 -8.97 7.15 16.67
CA ASP A 19 -8.45 5.93 17.32
C ASP A 19 -7.18 5.37 16.67
N LEU A 20 -6.95 5.59 15.37
CA LEU A 20 -5.69 5.23 14.69
C LEU A 20 -4.54 6.16 15.12
N PHE A 21 -4.85 7.40 15.50
CA PHE A 21 -3.89 8.29 16.15
C PHE A 21 -3.65 7.97 17.63
N ASN A 22 -4.57 7.23 18.25
CA ASN A 22 -4.43 6.76 19.63
C ASN A 22 -3.56 5.49 19.74
N SER A 23 -3.40 4.72 18.65
CA SER A 23 -2.35 3.70 18.55
C SER A 23 -0.96 4.35 18.54
N PRO A 24 0.06 3.75 19.18
CA PRO A 24 1.40 4.34 19.21
C PRO A 24 2.00 4.38 17.81
N MET A 25 1.88 5.54 17.16
CA MET A 25 2.50 5.81 15.87
C MET A 25 4.03 5.69 15.98
N PRO A 26 4.72 5.15 14.95
CA PRO A 26 6.18 5.14 14.93
C PRO A 26 6.79 6.50 15.26
N LYS A 27 7.77 6.51 16.16
CA LYS A 27 8.49 7.74 16.54
C LYS A 27 9.16 8.33 15.29
N GLY A 28 9.03 9.65 15.10
CA GLY A 28 9.69 10.36 14.00
C GLY A 28 8.80 10.71 12.79
N LEU A 29 7.53 10.30 12.77
CA LEU A 29 6.58 10.75 11.75
C LEU A 29 6.27 12.24 11.89
N ARG A 30 6.47 12.99 10.80
CA ARG A 30 6.07 14.40 10.66
C ARG A 30 4.56 14.52 10.44
N ASP A 31 3.97 15.66 10.79
CA ASP A 31 2.51 15.86 10.76
C ASP A 31 1.88 15.57 9.39
N TYR A 32 2.52 16.03 8.30
CA TYR A 32 2.02 15.74 6.95
C TYR A 32 2.08 14.25 6.59
N GLN A 33 3.04 13.48 7.13
CA GLN A 33 3.12 12.04 6.90
C GLN A 33 2.02 11.32 7.67
N ARG A 34 1.73 11.77 8.90
CA ARG A 34 0.59 11.28 9.68
C ARG A 34 -0.72 11.56 8.97
N GLN A 35 -0.89 12.77 8.44
CA GLN A 35 -2.08 13.14 7.66
C GLN A 35 -2.20 12.32 6.38
N ALA A 36 -1.09 12.07 5.68
CA ALA A 36 -1.09 11.20 4.50
C ALA A 36 -1.55 9.78 4.88
N ILE A 37 -0.99 9.18 5.93
CA ILE A 37 -1.39 7.86 6.44
C ILE A 37 -2.88 7.85 6.82
N ALA A 38 -3.33 8.86 7.55
CA ALA A 38 -4.73 9.05 7.90
C ALA A 38 -5.65 9.03 6.68
N ASN A 39 -5.31 9.82 5.64
CA ASN A 39 -6.10 9.88 4.41
C ASN A 39 -6.16 8.53 3.70
N ILE A 40 -5.06 7.76 3.72
CA ILE A 40 -5.04 6.40 3.15
C ILE A 40 -6.06 5.50 3.84
N LEU A 41 -6.04 5.51 5.17
CA LEU A 41 -6.89 4.65 5.98
C LEU A 41 -8.37 5.05 5.87
N ILE A 42 -8.67 6.35 5.77
CA ILE A 42 -10.03 6.84 5.49
C ILE A 42 -10.51 6.34 4.13
N ALA A 43 -9.71 6.52 3.08
CA ALA A 43 -10.08 6.09 1.74
C ALA A 43 -10.28 4.57 1.68
N TYR A 44 -9.42 3.80 2.36
CA TYR A 44 -9.57 2.36 2.47
C TYR A 44 -10.89 1.97 3.16
N LYS A 45 -11.22 2.58 4.30
CA LYS A 45 -12.52 2.35 4.99
C LYS A 45 -13.73 2.71 4.12
N ARG A 46 -13.57 3.63 3.16
CA ARG A 46 -14.62 4.02 2.20
C ARG A 46 -14.69 3.09 0.98
N GLY A 47 -13.94 1.99 0.97
CA GLY A 47 -13.92 1.00 -0.11
C GLY A 47 -12.83 1.23 -1.16
N THR A 48 -11.98 2.25 -1.02
CA THR A 48 -10.88 2.51 -1.95
C THR A 48 -9.64 1.69 -1.57
N SER A 49 -9.54 0.49 -2.13
CA SER A 49 -8.41 -0.42 -1.90
C SER A 49 -7.16 -0.11 -2.75
N ARG A 50 -7.27 0.73 -3.80
CA ARG A 50 -6.12 1.12 -4.64
C ARG A 50 -5.91 2.61 -4.58
N GLN A 51 -4.75 3.02 -4.10
CA GLN A 51 -4.48 4.42 -3.79
C GLN A 51 -3.10 4.84 -4.33
N LEU A 52 -3.01 6.07 -4.83
CA LEU A 52 -1.76 6.70 -5.26
C LEU A 52 -1.43 7.84 -4.30
N ILE A 53 -0.22 7.85 -3.75
CA ILE A 53 0.29 8.95 -2.94
C ILE A 53 1.43 9.61 -3.67
N CYS A 54 1.33 10.93 -3.82
CA CYS A 54 2.43 11.77 -4.26
C CYS A 54 3.10 12.42 -3.04
N LEU A 55 4.38 12.12 -2.84
CA LEU A 55 5.22 12.85 -1.89
C LEU A 55 6.48 13.30 -2.64
N PRO A 56 6.92 14.57 -2.53
CA PRO A 56 8.12 15.02 -3.22
C PRO A 56 9.34 14.24 -2.74
N THR A 57 10.36 14.16 -3.60
CA THR A 57 11.64 13.56 -3.23
C THR A 57 12.19 14.21 -1.95
N GLY A 58 12.79 13.41 -1.07
CA GLY A 58 13.28 13.90 0.23
C GLY A 58 12.20 14.15 1.31
N ALA A 59 10.90 14.05 0.98
CA ALA A 59 9.82 14.20 1.97
C ALA A 59 9.60 12.97 2.87
N GLY A 60 10.46 11.95 2.78
CA GLY A 60 10.39 10.77 3.64
C GLY A 60 9.34 9.74 3.23
N LYS A 61 9.08 9.59 1.93
CA LYS A 61 8.13 8.62 1.35
C LYS A 61 8.33 7.19 1.86
N THR A 62 9.59 6.71 1.90
CA THR A 62 9.95 5.41 2.47
C THR A 62 9.54 5.28 3.93
N PHE A 63 9.81 6.32 4.73
CA PHE A 63 9.42 6.32 6.13
C PHE A 63 7.89 6.31 6.30
N THR A 64 7.16 7.03 5.44
CA THR A 64 5.69 7.07 5.44
C THR A 64 5.10 5.69 5.17
N PHE A 65 5.47 5.01 4.07
CA PHE A 65 4.89 3.71 3.75
C PHE A 65 5.35 2.59 4.70
N SER A 66 6.58 2.68 5.23
CA SER A 66 7.06 1.74 6.25
C SER A 66 6.27 1.89 7.56
N SER A 67 5.92 3.12 7.91
CA SER A 67 5.07 3.38 9.08
C SER A 67 3.65 2.87 8.86
N LEU A 68 3.08 3.08 7.66
CA LEU A 68 1.78 2.52 7.30
C LEU A 68 1.74 1.00 7.45
N SER A 69 2.73 0.29 6.89
CA SER A 69 2.75 -1.17 6.99
C SER A 69 2.86 -1.63 8.45
N HIS A 70 3.64 -0.92 9.27
CA HIS A 70 3.77 -1.21 10.70
C HIS A 70 2.45 -1.00 11.46
N ILE A 71 1.75 0.11 11.19
CA ILE A 71 0.46 0.43 11.82
C ILE A 71 -0.60 -0.62 11.47
N LEU A 72 -0.60 -1.10 10.22
CA LEU A 72 -1.54 -2.11 9.77
C LEU A 72 -1.21 -3.52 10.31
N GLY A 73 0.08 -3.83 10.49
CA GLY A 73 0.53 -5.16 10.94
C GLY A 73 0.26 -6.28 9.93
N TRP A 74 -0.05 -5.92 8.69
CA TRP A 74 -0.45 -6.80 7.60
C TRP A 74 0.73 -7.45 6.90
N LYS A 75 0.52 -8.63 6.32
CA LYS A 75 1.51 -9.26 5.45
C LYS A 75 1.75 -8.38 4.22
N THR A 76 2.92 -7.77 4.16
CA THR A 76 3.23 -6.66 3.26
C THR A 76 4.33 -7.01 2.27
N LEU A 77 4.08 -6.78 0.97
CA LEU A 77 5.10 -6.79 -0.07
C LEU A 77 5.41 -5.35 -0.51
N ILE A 78 6.69 -4.98 -0.46
CA ILE A 78 7.19 -3.68 -0.93
C ILE A 78 8.07 -3.90 -2.16
N VAL A 79 7.70 -3.26 -3.25
CA VAL A 79 8.40 -3.33 -4.53
C VAL A 79 9.07 -2.00 -4.81
N VAL A 80 10.38 -2.03 -5.04
CA VAL A 80 11.18 -0.87 -5.39
C VAL A 80 11.86 -1.06 -6.75
N ASN A 81 12.32 0.03 -7.37
CA ASN A 81 12.91 -0.04 -8.71
C ASN A 81 14.41 -0.36 -8.76
N ARG A 82 15.14 -0.19 -7.64
CA ARG A 82 16.60 -0.30 -7.60
C ARG A 82 17.09 -1.01 -6.35
N THR A 83 18.21 -1.73 -6.47
CA THR A 83 18.83 -2.51 -5.39
C THR A 83 19.27 -1.63 -4.22
N GLU A 84 19.77 -0.42 -4.49
CA GLU A 84 20.16 0.53 -3.44
C GLU A 84 18.95 0.94 -2.60
N LEU A 85 17.80 1.18 -3.24
CA LEU A 85 16.54 1.50 -2.56
C LEU A 85 16.02 0.32 -1.76
N LEU A 86 16.27 -0.91 -2.20
CA LEU A 86 15.89 -2.12 -1.49
C LEU A 86 16.58 -2.16 -0.11
N TYR A 87 17.91 -2.00 -0.06
CA TYR A 87 18.63 -1.98 1.22
C TYR A 87 18.27 -0.78 2.10
N GLN A 88 18.04 0.41 1.51
CA GLN A 88 17.59 1.59 2.25
C GLN A 88 16.20 1.40 2.86
N THR A 89 15.30 0.76 2.12
CA THR A 89 13.94 0.44 2.59
C THR A 89 13.99 -0.58 3.71
N THR A 90 14.79 -1.64 3.59
CA THR A 90 15.01 -2.63 4.66
C THR A 90 15.51 -1.99 5.95
N ARG A 91 16.52 -1.10 5.88
CA ARG A 91 17.02 -0.34 7.04
C ARG A 91 15.94 0.54 7.66
N THR A 92 15.10 1.16 6.84
CA THR A 92 14.01 2.01 7.32
C THR A 92 12.95 1.19 8.02
N LEU A 93 12.57 0.04 7.46
CA LEU A 93 11.64 -0.91 8.09
C LEU A 93 12.17 -1.42 9.42
N SER A 94 13.43 -1.87 9.49
CA SER A 94 14.06 -2.31 10.74
C SER A 94 13.94 -1.27 11.85
N ARG A 95 14.18 0.02 11.54
CA ARG A 95 14.02 1.12 12.51
C ARG A 95 12.57 1.37 12.91
N VAL A 96 11.64 1.34 11.95
CA VAL A 96 10.22 1.58 12.19
C VAL A 96 9.61 0.46 13.03
N TYR A 97 9.93 -0.79 12.70
CA TYR A 97 9.44 -1.99 13.39
C TYR A 97 10.21 -2.29 14.68
N GLN A 98 11.35 -1.63 14.92
CA GLN A 98 12.25 -1.89 16.05
C GLN A 98 12.74 -3.34 16.12
N VAL A 99 13.06 -3.92 14.96
CA VAL A 99 13.55 -5.29 14.80
C VAL A 99 14.88 -5.31 14.03
N PRO A 100 15.72 -6.35 14.17
CA PRO A 100 16.89 -6.54 13.32
C PRO A 100 16.55 -6.56 11.82
N GLU A 101 17.47 -6.12 10.96
CA GLU A 101 17.30 -6.23 9.49
C GLU A 101 17.07 -7.68 9.04
N SER A 102 17.58 -8.67 9.80
CA SER A 102 17.36 -10.10 9.56
C SER A 102 15.92 -10.55 9.69
N ASP A 103 15.03 -9.75 10.28
CA ASP A 103 13.61 -10.07 10.45
C ASP A 103 12.76 -9.49 9.32
N ILE A 104 13.33 -8.54 8.56
CA ILE A 104 12.73 -8.03 7.33
C ILE A 104 13.07 -8.99 6.19
N GLY A 105 12.08 -9.35 5.38
CA GLY A 105 12.28 -10.20 4.21
C GLY A 105 12.96 -9.42 3.11
N LEU A 106 14.05 -9.98 2.59
CA LEU A 106 14.79 -9.40 1.50
C LEU A 106 14.86 -10.42 0.37
N LEU A 107 14.07 -10.18 -0.67
CA LEU A 107 14.02 -11.05 -1.85
C LEU A 107 14.81 -10.40 -2.98
N GLN A 108 15.94 -11.01 -3.36
CA GLN A 108 16.87 -10.47 -4.34
C GLN A 108 17.45 -11.57 -5.23
N GLY A 109 17.39 -11.37 -6.54
CA GLY A 109 17.84 -12.36 -7.52
C GLY A 109 17.15 -13.71 -7.30
N ASP A 110 17.94 -14.78 -7.28
CA ASP A 110 17.43 -16.16 -7.20
C ASP A 110 17.50 -16.74 -5.76
N ARG A 111 17.89 -15.95 -4.77
CA ARG A 111 18.08 -16.41 -3.37
C ARG A 111 16.94 -15.93 -2.45
N GLY A 112 16.75 -16.61 -1.32
CA GLY A 112 15.86 -16.14 -0.26
C GLY A 112 14.38 -16.46 -0.46
N GLU A 113 14.02 -17.68 -0.87
CA GLU A 113 12.61 -18.09 -0.97
C GLU A 113 11.93 -18.08 0.40
N GLU A 114 12.65 -18.54 1.43
CA GLU A 114 12.21 -18.54 2.81
C GLU A 114 11.90 -17.13 3.33
N GLN A 115 12.47 -16.09 2.70
CA GLN A 115 12.22 -14.70 3.06
C GLN A 115 10.76 -14.29 2.77
N CYS A 116 10.07 -14.97 1.85
CA CYS A 116 8.67 -14.68 1.51
C CYS A 116 7.67 -15.07 2.60
N LEU A 117 8.12 -15.83 3.60
CA LEU A 117 7.31 -16.22 4.76
C LEU A 117 7.25 -15.12 5.81
N LYS A 118 8.15 -14.13 5.75
CA LYS A 118 8.17 -13.01 6.70
C LYS A 118 6.99 -12.07 6.49
N SER A 119 6.61 -11.39 7.57
CA SER A 119 5.45 -10.48 7.57
C SER A 119 5.65 -9.27 6.66
N VAL A 120 6.89 -8.82 6.45
CA VAL A 120 7.20 -7.71 5.54
C VAL A 120 8.35 -8.11 4.65
N VAL A 121 8.17 -7.99 3.35
CA VAL A 121 9.16 -8.37 2.35
C VAL A 121 9.41 -7.22 1.39
N VAL A 122 10.69 -6.93 1.14
CA VAL A 122 11.14 -5.94 0.16
C VAL A 122 11.79 -6.68 -1.00
N THR A 123 11.42 -6.29 -2.22
CA THR A 123 12.01 -6.84 -3.45
C THR A 123 12.10 -5.77 -4.54
N THR A 124 12.88 -6.05 -5.58
CA THR A 124 12.86 -5.23 -6.80
C THR A 124 11.80 -5.71 -7.77
N ILE A 125 11.32 -4.84 -8.65
CA ILE A 125 10.38 -5.25 -9.71
C ILE A 125 10.94 -6.36 -10.60
N GLN A 126 12.25 -6.35 -10.89
CA GLN A 126 12.90 -7.37 -11.72
C GLN A 126 12.91 -8.73 -11.02
N THR A 127 13.15 -8.77 -9.71
CA THR A 127 13.09 -10.01 -8.94
C THR A 127 11.64 -10.48 -8.76
N ALA A 128 10.71 -9.56 -8.50
CA ALA A 128 9.28 -9.88 -8.39
C ALA A 128 8.74 -10.53 -9.66
N ALA A 129 9.05 -9.95 -10.83
CA ALA A 129 8.63 -10.49 -12.13
C ALA A 129 9.16 -11.91 -12.39
N LYS A 130 10.41 -12.18 -12.01
CA LYS A 130 11.02 -13.52 -12.17
C LYS A 130 10.46 -14.57 -11.22
N ARG A 131 9.93 -14.15 -10.07
CA ARG A 131 9.47 -15.06 -9.00
C ARG A 131 7.99 -14.91 -8.71
N LEU A 132 7.23 -14.50 -9.73
CA LEU A 132 5.83 -14.14 -9.58
C LEU A 132 4.98 -15.29 -9.04
N ASP A 133 5.17 -16.51 -9.55
CA ASP A 133 4.43 -17.70 -9.08
C ASP A 133 4.68 -18.03 -7.61
N MET A 134 5.90 -17.75 -7.12
CA MET A 134 6.21 -17.93 -5.70
C MET A 134 5.54 -16.86 -4.85
N LEU A 135 5.57 -15.60 -5.30
CA LEU A 135 4.91 -14.49 -4.61
C LEU A 135 3.38 -14.65 -4.61
N ALA A 136 2.79 -15.15 -5.69
CA ALA A 136 1.35 -15.39 -5.82
C ALA A 136 0.83 -16.50 -4.89
N ARG A 137 1.71 -17.39 -4.42
CA ARG A 137 1.36 -18.39 -3.39
C ARG A 137 1.27 -17.81 -1.98
N GLN A 138 1.63 -16.54 -1.78
CA GLN A 138 1.53 -15.88 -0.48
C GLN A 138 0.26 -15.03 -0.42
N SER A 139 -0.38 -15.01 0.75
CA SER A 139 -1.53 -14.14 1.02
C SER A 139 -1.07 -12.74 1.42
N TRP A 140 -0.67 -11.92 0.46
CA TRP A 140 -0.33 -10.52 0.71
C TRP A 140 -1.58 -9.70 0.97
N GLU A 141 -1.54 -8.90 2.03
CA GLU A 141 -2.63 -8.02 2.46
C GLU A 141 -2.36 -6.56 2.07
N LEU A 142 -1.08 -6.20 1.93
CA LEU A 142 -0.63 -4.88 1.48
C LEU A 142 0.43 -5.02 0.39
N LEU A 143 0.20 -4.40 -0.76
CA LEU A 143 1.21 -4.21 -1.81
C LEU A 143 1.60 -2.73 -1.87
N ILE A 144 2.88 -2.42 -1.64
CA ILE A 144 3.43 -1.08 -1.82
C ILE A 144 4.34 -1.09 -3.05
N VAL A 145 4.10 -0.18 -3.99
CA VAL A 145 4.97 0.05 -5.15
C VAL A 145 5.59 1.43 -5.06
N ASP A 146 6.92 1.47 -4.93
CA ASP A 146 7.69 2.71 -4.98
C ASP A 146 7.98 3.12 -6.43
N GLU A 147 7.97 4.43 -6.67
CA GLU A 147 8.08 5.04 -8.00
C GLU A 147 7.12 4.45 -9.05
N ALA A 148 5.83 4.44 -8.67
CA ALA A 148 4.74 3.94 -9.49
C ALA A 148 4.50 4.70 -10.81
N HIS A 149 5.26 5.74 -11.13
CA HIS A 149 5.21 6.32 -12.48
C HIS A 149 5.72 5.36 -13.56
N HIS A 150 6.48 4.33 -13.17
CA HIS A 150 6.83 3.19 -14.03
C HIS A 150 5.76 2.08 -14.05
N SER A 151 4.62 2.25 -13.35
CA SER A 151 3.61 1.18 -13.14
C SER A 151 2.79 0.81 -14.37
N THR A 152 3.01 1.47 -15.51
CA THR A 152 2.41 1.09 -16.79
C THR A 152 3.20 0.00 -17.52
N SER A 153 4.33 -0.47 -16.97
CA SER A 153 5.05 -1.59 -17.55
C SER A 153 4.30 -2.91 -17.35
N ASP A 154 4.42 -3.81 -18.32
CA ASP A 154 3.77 -5.13 -18.29
C ASP A 154 4.10 -5.91 -17.00
N SER A 155 5.32 -5.74 -16.47
CA SER A 155 5.74 -6.40 -15.23
C SER A 155 4.94 -5.94 -14.01
N TYR A 156 4.61 -4.65 -13.91
CA TYR A 156 3.78 -4.14 -12.82
C TYR A 156 2.33 -4.59 -12.94
N VAL A 157 1.80 -4.57 -14.17
CA VAL A 157 0.45 -5.03 -14.47
C VAL A 157 0.31 -6.51 -14.11
N GLN A 158 1.20 -7.36 -14.60
CA GLN A 158 1.22 -8.80 -14.29
C GLN A 158 1.36 -9.07 -12.80
N LEU A 159 2.22 -8.31 -12.10
CA LEU A 159 2.39 -8.44 -10.66
C LEU A 159 1.08 -8.16 -9.91
N VAL A 160 0.45 -7.01 -10.19
CA VAL A 160 -0.80 -6.62 -9.53
C VAL A 160 -1.90 -7.64 -9.78
N ASP A 161 -1.96 -8.20 -10.99
CA ASP A 161 -2.97 -9.19 -11.39
C ASP A 161 -2.77 -10.51 -10.68
N MET A 162 -1.57 -11.08 -10.78
CA MET A 162 -1.24 -12.38 -10.21
C MET A 162 -1.30 -12.39 -8.69
N LEU A 163 -1.08 -11.23 -8.05
CA LEU A 163 -1.23 -11.08 -6.61
C LEU A 163 -2.66 -10.76 -6.15
N GLY A 164 -3.63 -10.62 -7.08
CA GLY A 164 -5.03 -10.40 -6.74
C GLY A 164 -5.38 -8.96 -6.30
N PHE A 165 -4.52 -7.99 -6.62
CA PHE A 165 -4.76 -6.56 -6.32
C PHE A 165 -5.47 -5.81 -7.47
N ARG A 166 -5.86 -6.50 -8.55
CA ARG A 166 -6.70 -5.94 -9.62
C ARG A 166 -8.18 -5.95 -9.19
N PRO A 167 -8.92 -4.84 -9.32
CA PRO A 167 -10.33 -4.84 -8.96
C PRO A 167 -11.13 -5.73 -9.91
N PRO A 168 -12.23 -6.36 -9.44
CA PRO A 168 -13.05 -7.27 -10.24
C PRO A 168 -13.50 -6.67 -11.57
N GLU A 169 -13.84 -5.38 -11.58
CA GLU A 169 -14.31 -4.65 -12.76
C GLU A 169 -13.21 -4.49 -13.82
N ALA A 170 -11.95 -4.27 -13.41
CA ALA A 170 -10.82 -4.21 -14.33
C ALA A 170 -10.40 -5.61 -14.83
N ALA A 171 -10.56 -6.64 -14.01
CA ALA A 171 -10.33 -8.03 -14.42
C ALA A 171 -11.38 -8.48 -15.45
N ALA A 172 -12.64 -8.10 -15.25
CA ALA A 172 -13.72 -8.33 -16.20
C ALA A 172 -13.52 -7.57 -17.52
N ALA A 173 -13.10 -6.30 -17.47
CA ALA A 173 -12.80 -5.50 -18.66
C ALA A 173 -11.62 -6.06 -19.47
N ALA A 174 -10.54 -6.51 -18.81
CA ALA A 174 -9.41 -7.16 -19.46
C ALA A 174 -9.79 -8.53 -20.09
N ALA A 175 -10.62 -9.32 -19.40
CA ALA A 175 -11.17 -10.56 -19.95
C ALA A 175 -12.08 -10.31 -21.16
N ALA A 176 -12.89 -9.26 -21.12
CA ALA A 176 -13.79 -8.85 -22.21
C ALA A 176 -13.04 -8.30 -23.43
N SER A 177 -11.87 -7.67 -23.22
CA SER A 177 -11.04 -7.15 -24.31
C SER A 177 -10.18 -8.23 -24.99
N GLY A 178 -10.12 -9.45 -24.44
CA GLY A 178 -9.55 -10.64 -25.09
C GLY A 178 -10.48 -11.34 -26.10
N THR A 179 -11.72 -10.88 -26.25
CA THR A 179 -12.69 -11.44 -27.20
C THR A 179 -13.22 -10.36 -28.13
N HIS A 180 -12.73 -10.32 -29.36
CA HIS A 180 -13.45 -9.65 -30.44
C HIS A 180 -14.79 -10.36 -30.64
N THR A 181 -15.91 -9.72 -30.26
CA THR A 181 -17.14 -9.57 -31.07
C THR A 181 -18.25 -8.88 -30.28
N GLY A 182 -18.78 -7.79 -30.83
CA GLY A 182 -20.22 -7.46 -30.79
C GLY A 182 -20.82 -6.80 -29.54
N ALA A 183 -21.04 -5.49 -29.64
CA ALA A 183 -22.24 -4.75 -29.23
C ALA A 183 -22.90 -5.00 -27.85
N ALA A 184 -22.95 -3.94 -27.03
CA ALA A 184 -24.18 -3.24 -26.58
C ALA A 184 -24.01 -2.57 -25.21
N SER A 185 -24.52 -1.35 -25.12
CA SER A 185 -24.69 -0.48 -23.97
C SER A 185 -25.52 -1.06 -22.83
N ALA A 186 -25.20 -0.71 -21.57
CA ALA A 186 -26.18 -0.20 -20.61
C ALA A 186 -25.51 0.32 -19.32
N SER A 187 -25.93 1.53 -18.95
CA SER A 187 -25.84 2.17 -17.64
C SER A 187 -26.54 1.37 -16.53
N SER A 188 -26.01 1.38 -15.30
CA SER A 188 -26.86 1.57 -14.11
C SER A 188 -26.07 1.94 -12.85
N VAL A 189 -26.65 2.93 -12.19
CA VAL A 189 -26.45 3.45 -10.84
C VAL A 189 -26.67 2.33 -9.83
N ASN A 190 -25.94 2.31 -8.71
CA ASN A 190 -26.42 1.60 -7.53
C ASN A 190 -26.13 2.40 -6.25
N GLU A 191 -27.20 2.97 -5.68
CA GLU A 191 -27.24 3.45 -4.31
C GLU A 191 -27.22 2.24 -3.37
N ALA A 192 -26.30 2.22 -2.40
CA ALA A 192 -26.31 1.22 -1.33
C ALA A 192 -26.60 1.91 0.01
N SER A 193 -27.82 1.64 0.48
CA SER A 193 -28.42 2.06 1.75
C SER A 193 -27.60 1.62 2.97
N SER A 194 -27.57 2.52 3.95
CA SER A 194 -26.93 2.40 5.24
C SER A 194 -27.63 1.42 6.19
N SER A 195 -26.87 0.50 6.79
CA SER A 195 -27.21 -0.13 8.07
C SER A 195 -25.92 -0.39 8.86
N GLN A 196 -25.72 0.35 9.95
CA GLN A 196 -24.59 0.16 10.87
C GLN A 196 -24.89 -0.97 11.88
N PRO A 197 -23.93 -1.83 12.22
CA PRO A 197 -23.96 -2.56 13.48
C PRO A 197 -23.21 -1.78 14.56
N SER A 198 -23.92 -1.51 15.65
CA SER A 198 -23.39 -1.01 16.92
C SER A 198 -22.79 -2.16 17.73
N GLY A 199 -21.51 -2.07 18.10
CA GLY A 199 -20.88 -3.01 19.02
C GLY A 199 -19.39 -2.73 19.16
N SER A 200 -18.93 -2.53 20.39
CA SER A 200 -17.60 -2.04 20.78
C SER A 200 -16.48 -3.08 20.76
N ASP A 201 -16.58 -4.14 19.95
CA ASP A 201 -15.54 -5.15 19.83
C ASP A 201 -14.82 -5.04 18.47
N GLY A 202 -13.59 -4.53 18.53
CA GLY A 202 -12.52 -4.84 17.58
C GLY A 202 -12.70 -4.35 16.15
N VAL A 203 -12.40 -3.06 15.90
CA VAL A 203 -12.21 -2.52 14.54
C VAL A 203 -11.13 -3.30 13.75
N LEU A 204 -10.15 -3.89 14.46
CA LEU A 204 -9.15 -4.80 13.88
C LEU A 204 -9.72 -6.19 13.53
N GLY A 205 -10.74 -6.67 14.27
CA GLY A 205 -11.43 -7.94 13.98
C GLY A 205 -12.46 -7.82 12.86
N ALA A 206 -13.11 -6.66 12.73
CA ALA A 206 -14.11 -6.42 11.69
C ALA A 206 -13.51 -6.44 10.26
N LEU A 207 -12.27 -5.96 10.09
CA LEU A 207 -11.57 -5.94 8.80
C LEU A 207 -11.26 -7.35 8.26
N ALA A 208 -11.06 -8.35 9.13
CA ALA A 208 -10.84 -9.74 8.73
C ALA A 208 -12.12 -10.45 8.28
N SER A 209 -13.30 -9.94 8.67
CA SER A 209 -14.60 -10.61 8.45
C SER A 209 -15.31 -10.25 7.15
N GLN A 210 -14.82 -9.24 6.40
CA GLN A 210 -15.53 -8.67 5.24
C GLN A 210 -14.88 -8.94 3.87
N GLY A 211 -14.11 -10.03 3.70
CA GLY A 211 -13.71 -10.52 2.36
C GLY A 211 -13.07 -9.48 1.41
N VAL A 212 -12.47 -8.40 1.94
CA VAL A 212 -11.94 -7.30 1.13
C VAL A 212 -10.56 -7.72 0.62
N ALA A 213 -10.42 -7.83 -0.70
CA ALA A 213 -9.13 -7.98 -1.36
C ALA A 213 -8.17 -6.85 -0.92
N GLY A 214 -6.90 -7.19 -0.67
CA GLY A 214 -5.91 -6.34 0.02
C GLY A 214 -5.73 -4.91 -0.48
N LEU A 215 -5.03 -4.08 0.30
CA LEU A 215 -4.73 -2.68 -0.04
C LEU A 215 -3.53 -2.59 -1.00
N GLY A 216 -3.75 -2.04 -2.19
CA GLY A 216 -2.69 -1.68 -3.13
C GLY A 216 -2.33 -0.19 -3.01
N LEU A 217 -1.09 0.11 -2.65
CA LEU A 217 -0.59 1.46 -2.55
C LEU A 217 0.54 1.73 -3.56
N ALA A 218 0.29 2.66 -4.46
CA ALA A 218 1.28 3.23 -5.35
C ALA A 218 1.83 4.52 -4.72
N ALA A 219 3.14 4.72 -4.76
CA ALA A 219 3.75 5.95 -4.26
C ALA A 219 4.62 6.58 -5.36
N TRP A 220 4.45 7.88 -5.61
CA TRP A 220 5.17 8.64 -6.64
C TRP A 220 6.02 9.76 -6.01
N GLY A 221 7.27 9.89 -6.48
CA GLY A 221 8.14 11.02 -6.21
C GLY A 221 8.02 12.04 -7.35
N GLY A 222 7.36 13.17 -7.11
CA GLY A 222 7.36 14.27 -8.07
C GLY A 222 8.77 14.82 -8.27
N GLY A 223 9.22 14.88 -9.52
CA GLY A 223 10.42 15.56 -9.98
C GLY A 223 10.11 16.30 -11.28
N GLU A 224 10.65 17.53 -11.37
CA GLU A 224 10.38 18.60 -12.34
C GLU A 224 10.21 18.20 -13.81
#